data_AF-A0A8T7DT34-F1
#
_entry.id   AF-A0A8T7DT34-F1
#
_cell.length_a   1.000
_cell.length_b   1.000
_cell.length_c   1.000
_cell.angle_alpha   90.00
_cell.angle_beta   90.00
_cell.angle_gamma   90.00
#
_symmetry.space_group_name_H-M   'P 1'
#
loop_
_entity.id
_entity.type
_entity.pdbx_description
1 polymer ?
#
loop_
_entity_poly.entity_id
_entity_poly.type
_entity_poly.pdbx_seq_one_letter_code
_entity_poly.pdbx_strand_id
1 'polypeptide(L)'
;MGVVAGDVDGDGDDDLFMTHLTGQTNTLYLNDGSGRFRDATDQLNLGISSLSYTGFGTVWIDYDNDSDHDLLIVNGAVIEEESSGDDDDRLARFGQRNQLYRNDGTGRFEEISDSAGETFQLARIGRGTALGDIDNDGDLDAVVSNADGPVELLINRGEPEGHWLSVKLRGVESNRDGAGARVAALRPDGERIWRRAHTDGSYVSASDIRVHFGLGNDTQLSGIGVIWPTGRREIWTGIEADTRVELVEGSGQPWPE
;
A
#
# COMPACT_ATOMS: atom_id res chain seq x y z
N MET A 1 -9.96 -2.21 13.28
CA MET A 1 -9.65 -1.12 12.37
C MET A 1 -8.17 -1.10 12.10
N GLY A 2 -7.79 -0.81 10.87
CA GLY A 2 -6.40 -0.73 10.44
C GLY A 2 -5.97 0.71 10.22
N VAL A 3 -4.66 0.87 10.14
CA VAL A 3 -4.00 2.13 9.79
C VAL A 3 -2.83 1.80 8.86
N VAL A 4 -2.62 2.61 7.84
CA VAL A 4 -1.44 2.54 6.99
C VAL A 4 -0.83 3.92 6.82
N ALA A 5 0.50 3.97 6.78
CA ALA A 5 1.27 5.18 6.57
C ALA A 5 1.99 5.11 5.22
N GLY A 6 2.05 6.22 4.48
CA GLY A 6 2.76 6.33 3.20
C GLY A 6 2.63 7.73 2.62
N ASP A 7 3.55 8.10 1.74
CA ASP A 7 3.62 9.40 1.06
C ASP A 7 2.66 9.40 -0.14
N VAL A 8 1.39 9.78 0.08
CA VAL A 8 0.33 9.59 -0.92
C VAL A 8 0.23 10.76 -1.89
N ASP A 9 0.71 11.93 -1.50
CA ASP A 9 0.74 13.12 -2.35
C ASP A 9 2.15 13.48 -2.89
N GLY A 10 3.16 12.66 -2.56
CA GLY A 10 4.49 12.70 -3.15
C GLY A 10 5.38 13.82 -2.60
N ASP A 11 5.03 14.40 -1.46
CA ASP A 11 5.76 15.53 -0.87
C ASP A 11 6.96 15.11 0.01
N GLY A 12 7.10 13.80 0.24
CA GLY A 12 8.21 13.23 1.00
C GLY A 12 7.95 13.13 2.50
N ASP A 13 6.72 13.27 2.98
CA ASP A 13 6.34 12.87 4.32
C ASP A 13 5.20 11.84 4.36
N ASP A 14 5.13 11.09 5.46
CA ASP A 14 4.13 10.02 5.59
C ASP A 14 2.76 10.63 5.95
N ASP A 15 1.75 10.28 5.15
CA ASP A 15 0.33 10.48 5.41
C ASP A 15 -0.27 9.26 6.11
N LEU A 16 -1.49 9.40 6.65
CA LEU A 16 -2.16 8.30 7.37
C LEU A 16 -3.54 8.03 6.79
N PHE A 17 -3.81 6.77 6.44
CA PHE A 17 -5.16 6.30 6.16
C PHE A 17 -5.66 5.39 7.26
N MET A 18 -6.89 5.60 7.72
CA MET A 18 -7.51 4.85 8.82
C MET A 18 -8.90 4.34 8.43
N THR A 19 -9.17 3.07 8.75
CA THR A 19 -10.49 2.48 8.52
C THR A 19 -11.42 2.64 9.72
N HIS A 20 -12.73 2.68 9.47
CA HIS A 20 -13.77 2.92 10.46
C HIS A 20 -14.97 1.98 10.32
N LEU A 21 -15.97 2.14 11.19
CA LEU A 21 -17.20 1.35 11.18
C LEU A 21 -18.15 1.83 10.09
N THR A 22 -19.10 0.96 9.72
CA THR A 22 -20.26 1.36 8.90
C THR A 22 -20.92 2.62 9.46
N GLY A 23 -21.21 3.59 8.58
CA GLY A 23 -21.74 4.91 8.93
C GLY A 23 -20.68 5.96 9.33
N GLN A 24 -19.41 5.60 9.34
CA GLN A 24 -18.27 6.50 9.54
C GLN A 24 -17.39 6.46 8.29
N THR A 25 -16.86 7.61 7.87
CA THR A 25 -15.93 7.63 6.74
C THR A 25 -14.60 7.02 7.16
N ASN A 26 -14.02 6.18 6.31
CA ASN A 26 -12.58 5.92 6.40
C ASN A 26 -11.85 7.26 6.15
N THR A 27 -10.78 7.54 6.88
CA THR A 27 -10.20 8.88 6.92
C THR A 27 -8.80 8.89 6.35
N LEU A 28 -8.55 9.77 5.39
CA LEU A 28 -7.20 10.11 4.91
C LEU A 28 -6.75 11.41 5.55
N TYR A 29 -5.63 11.35 6.26
CA TYR A 29 -4.98 12.46 6.90
C TYR A 29 -3.69 12.81 6.16
N LEU A 30 -3.67 13.99 5.54
CA LEU A 30 -2.46 14.51 4.89
C LEU A 30 -1.61 15.28 5.89
N ASN A 31 -0.31 14.97 5.92
CA ASN A 31 0.68 15.64 6.76
C ASN A 31 1.17 16.93 6.06
N ASP A 32 1.75 17.85 6.83
CA ASP A 32 2.29 19.12 6.32
C ASP A 32 3.81 19.21 6.47
N GLY A 33 4.49 18.06 6.58
CA GLY A 33 5.90 17.93 6.90
C GLY A 33 6.29 18.29 8.34
N SER A 34 5.37 18.84 9.14
CA SER A 34 5.63 19.21 10.55
C SER A 34 4.93 18.30 11.56
N GLY A 35 4.27 17.24 11.09
CA GLY A 35 3.49 16.31 11.91
C GLY A 35 2.12 16.87 12.28
N ARG A 36 1.62 17.89 11.56
CA ARG A 36 0.22 18.30 11.66
C ARG A 36 -0.56 17.70 10.50
N PHE A 37 -1.66 17.07 10.86
CA PHE A 37 -2.48 16.34 9.91
C PHE A 37 -3.80 17.07 9.65
N ARG A 38 -4.22 17.10 8.38
CA ARG A 38 -5.54 17.58 7.96
C ARG A 38 -6.35 16.43 7.36
N ASP A 39 -7.64 16.39 7.67
CA ASP A 39 -8.56 15.46 7.02
C ASP A 39 -8.77 15.89 5.55
N ALA A 40 -8.40 15.00 4.61
CA ALA A 40 -8.50 15.20 3.17
C ALA A 40 -9.53 14.26 2.52
N THR A 41 -10.29 13.50 3.31
CA THR A 41 -11.13 12.39 2.87
C THR A 41 -12.12 12.78 1.77
N ASP A 42 -12.88 13.85 1.98
CA ASP A 42 -13.87 14.32 0.99
C ASP A 42 -13.20 15.00 -0.20
N GLN A 43 -12.08 15.70 0.04
CA GLN A 43 -11.32 16.37 -1.01
C GLN A 43 -10.78 15.34 -2.02
N LEU A 44 -10.32 14.19 -1.54
CA LEU A 44 -9.70 13.13 -2.35
C LEU A 44 -10.67 11.99 -2.70
N ASN A 45 -11.98 12.18 -2.46
CA ASN A 45 -13.06 11.27 -2.90
C ASN A 45 -13.09 9.88 -2.23
N LEU A 46 -12.67 9.77 -0.97
CA LEU A 46 -12.66 8.52 -0.18
C LEU A 46 -13.85 8.38 0.79
N GLY A 47 -14.62 9.45 1.01
CA GLY A 47 -15.65 9.52 2.05
C GLY A 47 -16.89 8.66 1.77
N ILE A 48 -17.72 9.07 0.81
CA ILE A 48 -19.07 8.52 0.62
C ILE A 48 -19.06 7.01 0.36
N SER A 49 -18.13 6.50 -0.44
CA SER A 49 -18.04 5.08 -0.80
C SER A 49 -17.61 4.18 0.36
N SER A 50 -16.94 4.73 1.39
CA SER A 50 -16.56 3.96 2.58
C SER A 50 -17.66 3.83 3.63
N LEU A 51 -18.68 4.71 3.61
CA LEU A 51 -19.74 4.74 4.64
C LEU A 51 -20.55 3.44 4.77
N SER A 52 -20.63 2.65 3.70
CA SER A 52 -21.43 1.41 3.69
C SER A 52 -20.67 0.21 4.28
N TYR A 53 -19.43 0.39 4.69
CA TYR A 53 -18.55 -0.72 5.06
C TYR A 53 -17.91 -0.52 6.44
N THR A 54 -17.58 -1.64 7.07
CA THR A 54 -16.71 -1.68 8.25
C THR A 54 -15.33 -2.14 7.80
N GLY A 55 -14.38 -1.21 7.71
CA GLY A 55 -13.04 -1.50 7.23
C GLY A 55 -12.11 -2.00 8.33
N PHE A 56 -11.30 -3.01 8.04
CA PHE A 56 -10.24 -3.52 8.91
C PHE A 56 -8.87 -3.35 8.25
N GLY A 57 -8.41 -4.35 7.51
CA GLY A 57 -7.10 -4.34 6.88
C GLY A 57 -7.07 -3.25 5.82
N THR A 58 -5.95 -2.54 5.74
CA THR A 58 -5.75 -1.50 4.73
C THR A 58 -4.27 -1.38 4.39
N VAL A 59 -3.97 -1.19 3.12
CA VAL A 59 -2.61 -1.07 2.59
C VAL A 59 -2.59 -0.10 1.42
N TRP A 60 -1.54 0.71 1.35
CA TRP A 60 -1.16 1.40 0.13
C TRP A 60 -0.55 0.38 -0.83
N ILE A 61 -1.07 0.32 -2.05
CA ILE A 61 -0.62 -0.56 -3.13
C ILE A 61 -0.40 0.30 -4.37
N ASP A 62 0.42 -0.15 -5.30
CA ASP A 62 0.62 0.46 -6.62
C ASP A 62 0.32 -0.69 -7.58
N TYR A 63 -0.98 -0.93 -7.85
CA TYR A 63 -1.42 -2.22 -8.42
C TYR A 63 -1.20 -2.28 -9.93
N ASP A 64 -1.15 -1.13 -10.60
CA ASP A 64 -0.89 -0.99 -12.03
C ASP A 64 0.52 -0.47 -12.34
N ASN A 65 1.37 -0.32 -11.30
CA ASN A 65 2.75 0.14 -11.40
C ASN A 65 2.86 1.55 -12.02
N ASP A 66 1.88 2.43 -11.80
CA ASP A 66 1.84 3.78 -12.35
C ASP A 66 2.59 4.83 -11.51
N SER A 67 3.19 4.40 -10.39
CA SER A 67 3.94 5.16 -9.37
C SER A 67 3.11 5.80 -8.26
N ASP A 68 1.79 5.81 -8.39
CA ASP A 68 0.91 6.37 -7.40
C ASP A 68 0.49 5.34 -6.34
N HIS A 69 0.16 5.83 -5.15
CA HIS A 69 -0.42 4.98 -4.11
C HIS A 69 -1.93 4.86 -4.31
N ASP A 70 -2.34 3.68 -4.77
CA ASP A 70 -3.68 3.13 -4.68
C ASP A 70 -3.96 2.56 -3.30
N LEU A 71 -5.22 2.20 -3.04
CA LEU A 71 -5.66 1.80 -1.73
C LEU A 71 -6.53 0.55 -1.77
N LEU A 72 -6.09 -0.50 -1.07
CA LEU A 72 -6.87 -1.71 -0.82
C LEU A 72 -7.41 -1.69 0.60
N ILE A 73 -8.73 -1.87 0.74
CA ILE A 73 -9.44 -1.97 2.02
C ILE A 73 -10.13 -3.33 2.12
N VAL A 74 -9.87 -4.03 3.21
CA VAL A 74 -10.53 -5.28 3.56
C VAL A 74 -11.65 -5.02 4.56
N ASN A 75 -12.85 -5.47 4.22
CA ASN A 75 -14.06 -5.16 4.96
C ASN A 75 -14.68 -6.39 5.61
N GLY A 76 -15.44 -6.17 6.67
CA GLY A 76 -16.24 -7.21 7.32
C GLY A 76 -16.92 -6.66 8.56
N ALA A 77 -18.24 -6.70 8.60
CA ALA A 77 -19.01 -6.07 9.66
C ALA A 77 -18.75 -6.70 11.04
N VAL A 78 -19.04 -5.93 12.08
CA VAL A 78 -19.06 -6.36 13.48
C VAL A 78 -20.38 -6.05 14.18
N ILE A 79 -21.18 -5.16 13.58
CA ILE A 79 -22.56 -4.91 13.96
C ILE A 79 -23.40 -5.58 12.88
N GLU A 80 -24.43 -6.31 13.31
CA GLU A 80 -25.36 -6.92 12.38
C GLU A 80 -26.08 -5.83 11.61
N GLU A 81 -25.91 -5.85 10.29
CA GLU A 81 -26.80 -5.11 9.41
C GLU A 81 -28.15 -5.83 9.43
N GLU A 82 -29.25 -5.07 9.39
CA GLU A 82 -30.61 -5.64 9.39
C GLU A 82 -30.81 -6.50 8.14
N SER A 83 -30.39 -7.77 8.19
CA SER A 83 -30.59 -8.75 7.13
C SER A 83 -31.52 -9.86 7.61
N SER A 84 -32.46 -10.19 6.74
CA SER A 84 -33.63 -11.06 6.96
C SER A 84 -33.31 -12.54 6.67
N GLY A 85 -32.13 -12.98 7.10
CA GLY A 85 -31.61 -14.34 6.87
C GLY A 85 -31.59 -15.20 8.14
N ASP A 86 -31.37 -16.49 7.95
CA ASP A 86 -31.25 -17.49 9.02
C ASP A 86 -30.20 -17.06 10.06
N ASP A 87 -30.56 -17.04 11.35
CA ASP A 87 -29.75 -16.48 12.44
C ASP A 87 -28.36 -17.16 12.55
N ASP A 88 -28.19 -18.36 11.99
CA ASP A 88 -26.95 -19.16 12.07
C ASP A 88 -25.93 -18.84 10.96
N ASP A 89 -26.29 -18.12 9.89
CA ASP A 89 -25.36 -17.75 8.82
C ASP A 89 -24.60 -16.46 9.14
N ARG A 90 -23.43 -16.61 9.77
CA ARG A 90 -22.52 -15.48 10.08
C ARG A 90 -22.03 -14.76 8.84
N LEU A 91 -21.81 -15.44 7.72
CA LEU A 91 -21.32 -14.82 6.51
C LEU A 91 -22.39 -13.91 5.90
N ALA A 92 -23.66 -14.32 5.95
CA ALA A 92 -24.79 -13.48 5.53
C ALA A 92 -24.95 -12.23 6.40
N ARG A 93 -24.67 -12.33 7.71
CA ARG A 93 -24.83 -11.22 8.67
C ARG A 93 -23.68 -10.22 8.70
N PHE A 94 -22.46 -10.68 8.43
CA PHE A 94 -21.25 -9.88 8.63
C PHE A 94 -20.34 -9.79 7.41
N GLY A 95 -20.64 -10.53 6.34
CA GLY A 95 -19.87 -10.51 5.12
C GLY A 95 -20.00 -9.16 4.40
N GLN A 96 -18.87 -8.57 4.05
CA GLN A 96 -18.80 -7.36 3.24
C GLN A 96 -17.76 -7.56 2.12
N ARG A 97 -17.96 -6.88 0.99
CA ARG A 97 -16.99 -6.88 -0.11
C ARG A 97 -15.78 -6.03 0.24
N ASN A 98 -14.59 -6.46 -0.16
CA ASN A 98 -13.39 -5.62 -0.11
C ASN A 98 -13.49 -4.49 -1.14
N GLN A 99 -12.74 -3.41 -0.92
CA GLN A 99 -12.70 -2.26 -1.83
C GLN A 99 -11.30 -2.02 -2.36
N LEU A 100 -11.19 -1.73 -3.65
CA LEU A 100 -9.96 -1.24 -4.28
C LEU A 100 -10.24 0.16 -4.83
N TYR A 101 -9.35 1.09 -4.51
CA TYR A 101 -9.40 2.45 -4.98
C TYR A 101 -8.15 2.75 -5.79
N ARG A 102 -8.35 3.23 -7.02
CA ARG A 102 -7.27 3.74 -7.86
C ARG A 102 -7.05 5.23 -7.61
N ASN A 103 -5.81 5.66 -7.45
CA ASN A 103 -5.44 7.08 -7.51
C ASN A 103 -5.30 7.50 -8.98
N ASP A 104 -5.93 8.61 -9.38
CA ASP A 104 -5.93 9.06 -10.78
C ASP A 104 -4.69 9.88 -11.19
N GLY A 105 -3.63 9.83 -10.37
CA GLY A 105 -2.41 10.65 -10.49
C GLY A 105 -2.60 12.13 -10.19
N THR A 106 -3.80 12.55 -9.79
CA THR A 106 -4.06 13.90 -9.26
C THR A 106 -4.30 13.91 -7.75
N GLY A 107 -4.12 12.75 -7.11
CA GLY A 107 -4.40 12.51 -5.70
C GLY A 107 -5.87 12.19 -5.41
N ARG A 108 -6.74 12.11 -6.44
CA ARG A 108 -8.16 11.76 -6.24
C ARG A 108 -8.36 10.28 -6.47
N PHE A 109 -9.16 9.67 -5.61
CA PHE A 109 -9.42 8.24 -5.65
C PHE A 109 -10.74 7.90 -6.35
N GLU A 110 -10.72 6.83 -7.13
CA GLU A 110 -11.89 6.20 -7.74
C GLU A 110 -12.03 4.77 -7.19
N GLU A 111 -13.21 4.42 -6.68
CA GLU A 111 -13.47 3.03 -6.30
C GLU A 111 -13.66 2.18 -7.57
N ILE A 112 -12.78 1.19 -7.76
CA ILE A 112 -12.74 0.31 -8.93
C ILE A 112 -13.04 -1.16 -8.59
N SER A 113 -13.60 -1.42 -7.40
CA SER A 113 -13.92 -2.78 -6.89
C SER A 113 -14.73 -3.62 -7.87
N ASP A 114 -15.60 -2.99 -8.67
CA ASP A 114 -16.46 -3.68 -9.64
C ASP A 114 -15.71 -4.22 -10.87
N SER A 115 -14.55 -3.64 -11.19
CA SER A 115 -13.66 -4.08 -12.27
C SER A 115 -12.39 -4.78 -11.80
N ALA A 116 -12.10 -4.78 -10.49
CA ALA A 116 -10.88 -5.34 -9.89
C ALA A 116 -10.84 -6.89 -9.81
N GLY A 117 -11.80 -7.57 -10.44
CA GLY A 117 -11.88 -9.03 -10.50
C GLY A 117 -12.90 -9.65 -9.54
N GLU A 118 -13.12 -10.96 -9.69
CA GLU A 118 -14.19 -11.69 -9.01
C GLU A 118 -14.07 -11.67 -7.49
N THR A 119 -12.84 -11.67 -6.95
CA THR A 119 -12.60 -11.67 -5.50
C THR A 119 -13.18 -10.44 -4.80
N PHE A 120 -13.25 -9.30 -5.49
CA PHE A 120 -13.83 -8.07 -4.96
C PHE A 120 -15.36 -8.10 -4.95
N GLN A 121 -15.99 -9.09 -5.58
CA GLN A 121 -17.44 -9.33 -5.56
C GLN A 121 -17.87 -10.24 -4.40
N LEU A 122 -16.91 -10.90 -3.74
CA LEU A 122 -17.18 -11.85 -2.68
C LEU A 122 -17.37 -11.10 -1.35
N ALA A 123 -18.51 -11.32 -0.70
CA ALA A 123 -18.69 -10.90 0.67
C ALA A 123 -17.94 -11.86 1.61
N ARG A 124 -17.08 -11.30 2.48
CA ARG A 124 -16.31 -12.02 3.49
C ARG A 124 -16.26 -11.23 4.79
N ILE A 125 -15.90 -11.90 5.89
CA ILE A 125 -15.67 -11.24 7.17
C ILE A 125 -14.17 -10.90 7.25
N GLY A 126 -13.72 -9.99 6.39
CA GLY A 126 -12.31 -9.64 6.23
C GLY A 126 -11.73 -8.96 7.47
N ARG A 127 -10.45 -9.24 7.75
CA ARG A 127 -9.71 -8.69 8.91
C ARG A 127 -8.37 -8.13 8.49
N GLY A 128 -7.31 -8.92 8.44
CA GLY A 128 -5.98 -8.43 8.08
C GLY A 128 -5.69 -8.56 6.59
N THR A 129 -4.89 -7.64 6.05
CA THR A 129 -4.31 -7.75 4.71
C THR A 129 -2.81 -7.43 4.74
N ALA A 130 -2.03 -8.13 3.93
CA ALA A 130 -0.59 -7.95 3.76
C ALA A 130 -0.24 -7.99 2.28
N LEU A 131 0.74 -7.21 1.86
CA LEU A 131 1.21 -7.14 0.48
C LEU A 131 2.53 -7.87 0.29
N GLY A 132 2.77 -8.27 -0.95
CA GLY A 132 4.08 -8.65 -1.46
C GLY A 132 3.97 -9.08 -2.92
N ASP A 133 5.06 -8.97 -3.65
CA ASP A 133 5.21 -9.59 -4.97
C ASP A 133 5.50 -11.10 -4.74
N ILE A 134 4.44 -11.91 -4.60
CA ILE A 134 4.49 -13.26 -4.02
C ILE A 134 5.04 -14.26 -5.04
N ASP A 135 4.63 -14.16 -6.29
CA ASP A 135 5.14 -15.01 -7.37
C ASP A 135 6.35 -14.41 -8.11
N ASN A 136 6.77 -13.21 -7.73
CA ASN A 136 7.99 -12.53 -8.16
C ASN A 136 7.95 -12.03 -9.61
N ASP A 137 6.77 -11.70 -10.14
CA ASP A 137 6.56 -11.25 -11.51
C ASP A 137 6.60 -9.73 -11.72
N GLY A 138 6.59 -8.96 -10.62
CA GLY A 138 6.81 -7.52 -10.65
C GLY A 138 5.57 -6.66 -10.44
N ASP A 139 4.42 -7.24 -10.13
CA ASP A 139 3.31 -6.53 -9.54
C ASP A 139 3.12 -6.93 -8.06
N LEU A 140 2.25 -6.19 -7.35
CA LEU A 140 1.98 -6.46 -5.95
C LEU A 140 0.74 -7.35 -5.80
N ASP A 141 0.90 -8.44 -5.06
CA ASP A 141 -0.18 -9.30 -4.61
C ASP A 141 -0.64 -8.94 -3.18
N ALA A 142 -1.79 -9.48 -2.80
CA ALA A 142 -2.31 -9.36 -1.45
C ALA A 142 -2.73 -10.70 -0.84
N VAL A 143 -2.53 -10.85 0.46
CA VAL A 143 -3.09 -11.93 1.28
C VAL A 143 -4.11 -11.34 2.24
N VAL A 144 -5.33 -11.87 2.20
CA VAL A 144 -6.44 -11.45 3.05
C VAL A 144 -6.80 -12.55 4.04
N SER A 145 -6.86 -12.20 5.32
CA SER A 145 -7.36 -13.07 6.38
C SER A 145 -8.82 -12.78 6.66
N ASN A 146 -9.64 -13.83 6.69
CA ASN A 146 -11.07 -13.76 6.95
C ASN A 146 -11.39 -14.43 8.29
N ALA A 147 -12.20 -13.78 9.12
CA ALA A 147 -12.74 -14.41 10.33
C ALA A 147 -13.72 -15.51 9.95
N ASP A 148 -13.58 -16.68 10.57
CA ASP A 148 -14.42 -17.86 10.31
C ASP A 148 -14.46 -18.29 8.82
N GLY A 149 -13.42 -17.95 8.04
CA GLY A 149 -13.33 -18.22 6.61
C GLY A 149 -11.92 -18.58 6.15
N PRO A 150 -11.74 -18.90 4.86
CA PRO A 150 -10.42 -19.20 4.30
C PRO A 150 -9.56 -17.93 4.24
N VAL A 151 -8.24 -18.12 4.28
CA VAL A 151 -7.30 -17.11 3.80
C VAL A 151 -7.44 -17.02 2.29
N GLU A 152 -7.51 -15.80 1.76
CA GLU A 152 -7.60 -15.53 0.33
C GLU A 152 -6.27 -14.94 -0.15
N LEU A 153 -5.77 -15.46 -1.27
CA LEU A 153 -4.59 -14.96 -1.96
C LEU A 153 -5.09 -14.29 -3.25
N LEU A 154 -4.90 -12.98 -3.30
CA LEU A 154 -5.26 -12.13 -4.43
C LEU A 154 -3.98 -11.96 -5.24
N ILE A 155 -3.87 -12.76 -6.30
CA ILE A 155 -2.77 -12.64 -7.26
C ILE A 155 -3.15 -11.61 -8.30
N ASN A 156 -2.34 -10.57 -8.43
CA ASN A 156 -2.46 -9.67 -9.57
C ASN A 156 -1.92 -10.41 -10.80
N ARG A 157 -2.67 -10.35 -11.90
CA ARG A 157 -2.45 -11.27 -13.04
C ARG A 157 -2.35 -10.49 -14.32
N GLY A 158 -1.24 -10.68 -15.01
CA GLY A 158 -1.04 -10.14 -16.33
C GLY A 158 0.44 -9.94 -16.59
N GLU A 159 0.73 -9.17 -17.65
CA GLU A 159 1.99 -8.45 -17.68
C GLU A 159 1.74 -7.14 -16.94
N PRO A 160 2.65 -6.69 -16.07
CA PRO A 160 2.54 -5.39 -15.41
C PRO A 160 2.26 -4.27 -16.42
N GLU A 161 1.30 -3.39 -16.10
CA GLU A 161 0.94 -2.27 -16.99
C GLU A 161 2.06 -1.23 -17.06
N GLY A 162 2.72 -0.97 -15.93
CA GLY A 162 3.93 -0.17 -15.81
C GLY A 162 5.19 -0.97 -15.47
N HIS A 163 6.34 -0.32 -15.71
CA HIS A 163 7.64 -0.78 -15.26
C HIS A 163 7.74 -0.79 -13.74
N TRP A 164 8.59 -1.64 -13.18
CA TRP A 164 8.68 -1.81 -11.73
C TRP A 164 10.10 -1.92 -11.21
N LEU A 165 10.26 -1.77 -9.90
CA LEU A 165 11.52 -2.04 -9.22
C LEU A 165 11.25 -2.55 -7.80
N SER A 166 11.87 -3.68 -7.47
CA SER A 166 11.83 -4.26 -6.12
C SER A 166 13.19 -4.12 -5.44
N VAL A 167 13.23 -3.42 -4.31
CA VAL A 167 14.44 -3.11 -3.54
C VAL A 167 14.41 -3.81 -2.21
N LYS A 168 15.34 -4.74 -2.00
CA LYS A 168 15.60 -5.33 -0.69
C LYS A 168 16.74 -4.60 -0.02
N LEU A 169 16.55 -4.15 1.22
CA LEU A 169 17.61 -3.56 2.01
C LEU A 169 18.30 -4.60 2.90
N ARG A 170 19.59 -4.39 3.13
CA ARG A 170 20.35 -5.10 4.15
C ARG A 170 21.15 -4.10 4.99
N GLY A 171 20.65 -3.83 6.19
CA GLY A 171 21.36 -3.03 7.19
C GLY A 171 22.60 -3.75 7.73
N VAL A 172 23.62 -2.97 8.05
CA VAL A 172 24.89 -3.42 8.64
C VAL A 172 25.11 -2.75 9.99
N GLU A 173 24.93 -1.44 10.05
CA GLU A 173 24.92 -0.63 11.28
C GLU A 173 23.49 -0.43 11.79
N SER A 174 22.56 -0.19 10.86
CA SER A 174 21.12 -0.20 11.08
C SER A 174 20.59 -1.62 11.35
N ASN A 175 19.29 -1.76 11.68
CA ASN A 175 18.67 -3.07 11.80
C ASN A 175 18.81 -3.86 10.47
N ARG A 176 18.93 -5.19 10.58
CA ARG A 176 19.33 -6.06 9.46
C ARG A 176 18.45 -5.91 8.22
N ASP A 177 17.16 -5.69 8.42
CA ASP A 177 16.18 -5.66 7.33
C ASP A 177 15.98 -4.23 6.79
N GLY A 178 16.72 -3.24 7.33
CA GLY A 178 16.60 -1.83 6.94
C GLY A 178 15.26 -1.19 7.31
N ALA A 179 14.49 -1.81 8.21
CA ALA A 179 13.16 -1.33 8.59
C ALA A 179 13.21 0.11 9.11
N GLY A 180 12.33 0.96 8.60
CA GLY A 180 12.30 2.40 8.85
C GLY A 180 13.20 3.23 7.93
N ALA A 181 13.96 2.62 7.01
CA ALA A 181 14.67 3.36 5.98
C ALA A 181 13.68 4.04 5.01
N ARG A 182 14.02 5.23 4.54
CA ARG A 182 13.33 5.90 3.43
C ARG A 182 14.10 5.65 2.14
N VAL A 183 13.41 5.22 1.10
CA VAL A 183 14.00 4.88 -0.20
C VAL A 183 13.36 5.77 -1.25
N ALA A 184 14.19 6.40 -2.08
CA ALA A 184 13.75 7.17 -3.23
C ALA A 184 14.21 6.47 -4.52
N ALA A 185 13.28 6.23 -5.44
CA ALA A 185 13.62 6.02 -6.84
C ALA A 185 13.73 7.40 -7.51
N LEU A 186 14.90 7.73 -8.08
CA LEU A 186 15.15 9.01 -8.73
C LEU A 186 14.90 8.86 -10.23
N ARG A 187 13.90 9.58 -10.74
CA ARG A 187 13.59 9.65 -12.17
C ARG A 187 14.66 10.41 -12.97
N PRO A 188 14.74 10.22 -14.31
CA PRO A 188 15.66 10.98 -15.16
C PRO A 188 15.44 12.51 -15.14
N ASP A 189 14.22 12.95 -14.88
CA ASP A 189 13.86 14.38 -14.80
C ASP A 189 14.14 15.02 -13.44
N GLY A 190 14.53 14.22 -12.44
CA GLY A 190 14.87 14.64 -11.09
C GLY A 190 13.75 14.48 -10.06
N GLU A 191 12.56 14.04 -10.46
CA GLU A 191 11.49 13.67 -9.54
C GLU A 191 11.90 12.46 -8.68
N ARG A 192 11.36 12.38 -7.47
CA ARG A 192 11.65 11.33 -6.50
C ARG A 192 10.35 10.63 -6.13
N ILE A 193 10.27 9.34 -6.38
CA ILE A 193 9.20 8.51 -5.83
C ILE A 193 9.70 8.00 -4.48
N TRP A 194 9.04 8.37 -3.39
CA TRP A 194 9.42 7.94 -2.05
C TRP A 194 8.60 6.73 -1.60
N ARG A 195 9.29 5.82 -0.91
CA ARG A 195 8.70 4.68 -0.20
C ARG A 195 9.48 4.43 1.09
N ARG A 196 8.90 3.65 2.01
CA ARG A 196 9.54 3.23 3.25
C ARG A 196 9.82 1.73 3.22
N ALA A 197 10.90 1.29 3.85
CA ALA A 197 11.10 -0.12 4.16
C ALA A 197 10.34 -0.46 5.44
N HIS A 198 9.20 -1.17 5.34
CA HIS A 198 8.36 -1.49 6.48
C HIS A 198 7.58 -2.79 6.30
N THR A 199 7.18 -3.37 7.43
CA THR A 199 6.18 -4.44 7.47
C THR A 199 4.98 -4.06 8.33
N ASP A 200 5.04 -2.90 9.00
CA ASP A 200 3.95 -2.38 9.82
C ASP A 200 2.83 -1.78 8.96
N GLY A 201 1.63 -1.72 9.54
CA GLY A 201 0.42 -1.21 8.91
C GLY A 201 -0.74 -2.20 9.02
N SER A 202 -1.87 -1.85 8.41
CA SER A 202 -3.07 -2.68 8.30
C SER A 202 -3.60 -3.13 9.68
N TYR A 203 -4.21 -4.32 9.75
CA TYR A 203 -4.78 -4.90 10.97
C TYR A 203 -4.27 -6.33 11.20
N VAL A 204 -3.43 -6.53 12.22
CA VAL A 204 -2.91 -7.85 12.64
C VAL A 204 -2.28 -8.61 11.47
N SER A 205 -1.49 -7.90 10.66
CA SER A 205 -0.82 -8.42 9.48
C SER A 205 0.55 -7.76 9.32
N ALA A 206 1.38 -8.32 8.45
CA ALA A 206 2.69 -7.78 8.13
C ALA A 206 3.02 -8.06 6.66
N SER A 207 3.32 -7.01 5.91
CA SER A 207 3.69 -7.10 4.49
C SER A 207 5.14 -7.57 4.31
N ASP A 208 5.50 -7.94 3.08
CA ASP A 208 6.88 -8.10 2.66
C ASP A 208 7.67 -6.81 2.92
N ILE A 209 8.91 -6.95 3.37
CA ILE A 209 9.81 -5.82 3.68
C ILE A 209 10.43 -5.21 2.40
N ARG A 210 10.39 -5.91 1.27
CA ARG A 210 10.89 -5.39 0.00
C ARG A 210 10.12 -4.13 -0.38
N VAL A 211 10.86 -3.07 -0.68
CA VAL A 211 10.28 -1.81 -1.15
C VAL A 211 9.96 -1.95 -2.63
N HIS A 212 8.71 -1.74 -2.98
CA HIS A 212 8.23 -1.79 -4.36
C HIS A 212 8.01 -0.39 -4.90
N PHE A 213 8.35 -0.20 -6.19
CA PHE A 213 8.08 1.01 -6.94
C PHE A 213 7.40 0.61 -8.25
N GLY A 214 6.20 1.13 -8.51
CA GLY A 214 5.74 1.36 -9.87
C GLY A 214 6.51 2.53 -10.47
N LEU A 215 6.93 2.38 -11.72
CA LEU A 215 7.75 3.35 -12.45
C LEU A 215 6.98 3.92 -13.66
N GLY A 216 5.74 3.49 -13.88
CA GLY A 216 4.95 3.85 -15.05
C GLY A 216 5.70 3.50 -16.34
N ASN A 217 6.00 4.51 -17.15
CA ASN A 217 6.72 4.33 -18.42
C ASN A 217 8.25 4.48 -18.28
N ASP A 218 8.78 4.70 -17.08
CA ASP A 218 10.20 4.90 -16.87
C ASP A 218 10.97 3.57 -16.94
N THR A 219 11.73 3.40 -18.00
CA THR A 219 12.64 2.23 -18.19
C THR A 219 13.98 2.39 -17.49
N GLN A 220 14.29 3.58 -16.98
CA GLN A 220 15.59 3.92 -16.40
C GLN A 220 15.43 4.88 -15.22
N LEU A 221 16.30 4.70 -14.21
CA LEU A 221 16.41 5.57 -13.06
C LEU A 221 17.78 6.25 -13.03
N SER A 222 17.80 7.50 -12.57
CA SER A 222 19.03 8.21 -12.23
C SER A 222 19.75 7.57 -11.04
N GLY A 223 19.00 6.91 -10.16
CA GLY A 223 19.52 6.10 -9.07
C GLY A 223 18.46 5.73 -8.03
N ILE A 224 18.90 4.99 -7.02
CA ILE A 224 18.11 4.69 -5.82
C ILE A 224 18.82 5.32 -4.63
N GLY A 225 18.18 6.27 -3.98
CA GLY A 225 18.66 6.90 -2.76
C GLY A 225 18.08 6.21 -1.52
N VAL A 226 18.89 5.99 -0.50
CA VAL A 226 18.45 5.42 0.78
C VAL A 226 18.89 6.32 1.92
N ILE A 227 17.93 6.69 2.77
CA ILE A 227 18.17 7.28 4.09
C ILE A 227 17.96 6.16 5.11
N TRP A 228 19.06 5.67 5.66
CA TRP A 228 19.05 4.60 6.65
C TRP A 228 18.52 5.09 8.01
N PRO A 229 18.01 4.19 8.88
CA PRO A 229 17.57 4.54 10.24
C PRO A 229 18.63 5.24 11.09
N THR A 230 19.92 5.01 10.81
CA THR A 230 21.05 5.71 11.45
C THR A 230 21.21 7.17 11.01
N GLY A 231 20.48 7.60 9.98
CA GLY A 231 20.62 8.90 9.32
C GLY A 231 21.66 8.92 8.20
N ARG A 232 22.39 7.81 7.97
CA ARG A 232 23.30 7.67 6.83
C ARG A 232 22.52 7.78 5.52
N ARG A 233 23.08 8.46 4.53
CA ARG A 233 22.49 8.62 3.20
C ARG A 233 23.41 8.08 2.11
N GLU A 234 22.88 7.19 1.28
CA GLU A 234 23.61 6.54 0.20
C GLU A 234 22.79 6.50 -1.08
N ILE A 235 23.48 6.42 -2.22
CA ILE A 235 22.87 6.30 -3.55
C ILE A 235 23.57 5.22 -4.38
N TRP A 236 22.79 4.48 -5.16
CA TRP A 236 23.22 3.51 -6.17
C TRP A 236 22.72 3.95 -7.53
N THR A 237 23.56 3.82 -8.56
CA THR A 237 23.25 4.21 -9.94
C THR A 237 23.42 3.02 -10.89
N GLY A 238 22.92 3.13 -12.11
CA GLY A 238 22.99 2.05 -13.11
C GLY A 238 22.08 0.87 -12.77
N ILE A 239 20.94 1.15 -12.13
CA ILE A 239 19.90 0.16 -11.85
C ILE A 239 18.83 0.33 -12.93
N GLU A 240 18.52 -0.77 -13.61
CA GLU A 240 17.49 -0.83 -14.65
C GLU A 240 16.11 -1.01 -14.01
N ALA A 241 15.05 -0.65 -14.72
CA ALA A 241 13.69 -1.07 -14.37
C ALA A 241 13.52 -2.59 -14.55
N ASP A 242 12.36 -3.09 -14.13
CA ASP A 242 11.90 -4.49 -14.23
C ASP A 242 12.86 -5.47 -13.57
N THR A 243 13.38 -5.07 -12.41
CA THR A 243 14.41 -5.83 -11.72
C THR A 243 14.23 -5.85 -10.21
N ARG A 244 14.95 -6.78 -9.59
CA ARG A 244 15.06 -6.89 -8.14
C ARG A 244 16.50 -6.74 -7.72
N VAL A 245 16.76 -5.81 -6.80
CA VAL A 245 18.10 -5.51 -6.28
C VAL A 245 18.16 -5.68 -4.77
N GLU A 246 19.35 -6.04 -4.26
CA GLU A 246 19.67 -5.96 -2.83
C GLU A 246 20.68 -4.83 -2.61
N LEU A 247 20.32 -3.84 -1.80
CA LEU A 247 21.19 -2.72 -1.43
C LEU A 247 21.69 -2.90 0.00
N VAL A 248 23.01 -2.81 0.16
CA VAL A 248 23.68 -3.08 1.44
C VAL A 248 24.19 -1.77 2.03
N GLU A 249 23.85 -1.49 3.30
CA GLU A 249 24.35 -0.30 4.00
C GLU A 249 25.88 -0.24 4.00
N GLY A 250 26.43 0.89 3.57
CA GLY A 250 27.87 1.11 3.40
C GLY A 250 28.44 0.68 2.04
N SER A 251 27.62 0.20 1.11
CA SER A 251 28.06 -0.15 -0.25
C SER A 251 27.73 0.91 -1.31
N GLY A 252 26.93 1.93 -0.96
CA GLY A 252 26.54 2.99 -1.87
C GLY A 252 27.51 4.16 -1.86
N GLN A 253 27.32 5.10 -2.78
CA GLN A 253 28.03 6.38 -2.73
C GLN A 253 27.31 7.33 -1.76
N PRO A 254 28.01 8.28 -1.10
CA PRO A 254 27.35 9.29 -0.28
C PRO A 254 26.29 10.06 -1.08
N TRP A 255 25.08 10.20 -0.53
CA TRP A 255 23.99 10.94 -1.16
C TRP A 255 23.75 12.29 -0.45
N PRO A 256 24.10 13.43 -1.07
CA PRO A 256 23.85 14.75 -0.49
C PRO A 256 22.36 15.11 -0.48
N GLU A 257 21.98 16.08 0.36
CA GLU A 257 20.59 16.57 0.49
C GLU A 257 20.00 17.12 -0.82
#